data_AF-A0A143BN52-F1
#
_entry.id   AF-A0A143BN52-F1
#
_cell.length_a   1.000
_cell.length_b   1.000
_cell.length_c   1.000
_cell.angle_alpha   90.00
_cell.angle_beta   90.00
_cell.angle_gamma   90.00
#
_symmetry.space_group_name_H-M   'P 1'
#
loop_
_entity.id
_entity.type
_entity.pdbx_description
1 polymer ?
#
loop_
_entity_poly.entity_id
_entity_poly.type
_entity_poly.pdbx_seq_one_letter_code
_entity_poly.pdbx_strand_id
1 'polypeptide(L)'
;MLFPQFGGQVIDQATPVTPPDSRFGPDRTNFLTSHRAQSVAAREFTRLTDAVVALTKRQATLNACEPPTTRLSPDRCIVQLGPVALTVAHIRTGNDIPPGGQLLCIIWKGTIAARGDHVPERSARHVPPPPVSVWEESMVVSAASETTWHWHPNGIDSTGYTSPELAERCVEQLQAAFEVAQRDDLPTAPLS
;
A
#
# COMPACT_ATOMS: atom_id res chain seq x y z
N MET A 1 -67.31 -25.58 -38.50
CA MET A 1 -66.21 -26.38 -39.08
C MET A 1 -64.97 -25.50 -39.13
N LEU A 2 -63.85 -26.01 -38.58
CA LEU A 2 -62.42 -25.75 -38.89
C LEU A 2 -61.85 -24.31 -38.94
N PHE A 3 -60.94 -24.02 -37.99
CA PHE A 3 -59.73 -23.19 -38.11
C PHE A 3 -58.67 -23.89 -39.03
N PRO A 4 -57.42 -23.38 -39.27
CA PRO A 4 -56.79 -22.03 -39.23
C PRO A 4 -55.91 -21.74 -40.50
N GLN A 5 -55.14 -20.62 -40.57
CA GLN A 5 -53.65 -20.62 -40.73
C GLN A 5 -52.99 -19.38 -41.41
N PHE A 6 -51.92 -18.92 -40.75
CA PHE A 6 -50.62 -18.35 -41.20
C PHE A 6 -50.60 -17.05 -42.05
N GLY A 7 -49.71 -16.07 -41.82
CA GLY A 7 -48.41 -16.07 -41.15
C GLY A 7 -47.32 -15.59 -42.13
N GLY A 8 -46.52 -14.58 -41.76
CA GLY A 8 -45.40 -14.06 -42.55
C GLY A 8 -45.06 -12.61 -42.18
N GLN A 9 -44.48 -12.33 -41.01
CA GLN A 9 -43.06 -12.39 -40.67
C GLN A 9 -42.29 -11.14 -41.16
N VAL A 10 -42.15 -10.15 -40.27
CA VAL A 10 -41.13 -9.10 -40.34
C VAL A 10 -39.85 -9.69 -39.78
N ILE A 11 -38.77 -9.61 -40.54
CA ILE A 11 -37.44 -10.09 -40.18
C ILE A 11 -36.81 -8.97 -39.33
N ASP A 12 -36.79 -9.14 -38.01
CA ASP A 12 -36.01 -8.25 -37.13
C ASP A 12 -34.56 -8.74 -37.12
N GLN A 13 -33.63 -7.89 -37.57
CA GLN A 13 -32.21 -8.17 -37.52
C GLN A 13 -31.71 -7.96 -36.08
N ALA A 14 -31.80 -9.01 -35.26
CA ALA A 14 -31.12 -9.04 -33.99
C ALA A 14 -29.62 -9.29 -34.22
N THR A 15 -28.80 -8.27 -33.96
CA THR A 15 -27.37 -8.42 -33.70
C THR A 15 -27.18 -9.44 -32.57
N PRO A 16 -26.24 -10.41 -32.69
CA PRO A 16 -25.98 -11.34 -31.61
C PRO A 16 -25.30 -10.57 -30.46
N VAL A 17 -26.09 -10.16 -29.48
CA VAL A 17 -25.58 -9.80 -28.15
C VAL A 17 -24.95 -11.07 -27.61
N THR A 18 -23.62 -11.10 -27.57
CA THR A 18 -22.89 -12.18 -26.92
C THR A 18 -23.34 -12.20 -25.45
N PRO A 19 -23.98 -13.27 -24.96
CA PRO A 19 -24.38 -13.33 -23.57
C PRO A 19 -23.12 -13.25 -22.71
N PRO A 20 -23.14 -12.54 -21.57
CA PRO A 20 -22.06 -12.63 -20.60
C PRO A 20 -21.90 -14.10 -20.24
N ASP A 21 -20.68 -14.60 -20.40
CA ASP A 21 -20.26 -15.97 -20.18
C ASP A 21 -20.72 -16.44 -18.78
N SER A 22 -21.92 -17.01 -18.71
CA SER A 22 -22.62 -17.38 -17.48
C SER A 22 -22.17 -18.76 -17.02
N ARG A 23 -20.85 -18.96 -16.95
CA ARG A 23 -20.22 -20.18 -16.43
C ARG A 23 -19.97 -20.12 -14.92
N PHE A 24 -20.30 -19.01 -14.28
CA PHE A 24 -20.20 -18.85 -12.83
C PHE A 24 -21.59 -18.54 -12.29
N GLY A 25 -22.21 -19.55 -11.66
CA GLY A 25 -23.49 -19.43 -10.98
C GLY A 25 -23.46 -18.43 -9.80
N PRO A 26 -24.56 -18.31 -9.05
CA PRO A 26 -24.71 -17.36 -7.93
C PRO A 26 -23.78 -17.61 -6.72
N ASP A 27 -22.77 -18.47 -6.88
CA ASP A 27 -21.80 -18.91 -5.87
C ASP A 27 -20.48 -18.13 -6.02
N ARG A 28 -20.56 -16.80 -6.15
CA ARG A 28 -19.39 -15.91 -6.12
C ARG A 28 -18.84 -15.89 -4.69
N THR A 29 -18.04 -16.89 -4.33
CA THR A 29 -17.15 -16.83 -3.16
C THR A 29 -16.43 -15.49 -3.21
N ASN A 30 -16.53 -14.70 -2.14
CA ASN A 30 -15.89 -13.39 -2.04
C ASN A 30 -14.41 -13.54 -2.42
N PHE A 31 -13.98 -12.86 -3.48
CA PHE A 31 -12.63 -13.03 -4.04
C PHE A 31 -11.56 -12.82 -2.96
N LEU A 32 -11.75 -11.85 -2.07
CA LEU A 32 -10.82 -11.49 -1.00
C LEU A 32 -10.58 -12.61 0.03
N THR A 33 -11.53 -13.54 0.19
CA THR A 33 -11.38 -14.68 1.09
C THR A 33 -10.71 -15.88 0.43
N SER A 34 -10.37 -15.79 -0.86
CA SER A 34 -9.75 -16.89 -1.60
C SER A 34 -8.23 -16.96 -1.42
N HIS A 35 -7.65 -18.14 -1.59
CA HIS A 35 -6.19 -18.33 -1.68
C HIS A 35 -5.56 -17.50 -2.81
N ARG A 36 -6.32 -17.28 -3.90
CA ARG A 36 -5.89 -16.45 -5.03
C ARG A 36 -5.68 -15.00 -4.59
N ALA A 37 -6.58 -14.44 -3.78
CA ALA A 37 -6.43 -13.10 -3.24
C ALA A 37 -5.20 -12.96 -2.33
N GLN A 38 -4.85 -13.99 -1.55
CA GLN A 38 -3.61 -13.97 -0.74
C GLN A 38 -2.36 -13.85 -1.62
N SER A 39 -2.32 -14.60 -2.73
CA SER A 39 -1.23 -14.53 -3.69
C SER A 39 -1.16 -13.17 -4.39
N VAL A 40 -2.30 -12.54 -4.68
CA VAL A 40 -2.35 -11.16 -5.21
C VAL A 40 -1.86 -10.17 -4.16
N ALA A 41 -2.32 -10.27 -2.91
CA ALA A 41 -1.92 -9.39 -1.82
C ALA A 41 -0.40 -9.35 -1.66
N ALA A 42 0.26 -10.53 -1.68
CA ALA A 42 1.71 -10.61 -1.62
C ALA A 42 2.40 -9.91 -2.80
N ARG A 43 1.92 -10.11 -4.03
CA ARG A 43 2.47 -9.47 -5.24
C ARG A 43 2.28 -7.96 -5.23
N GLU A 44 1.09 -7.50 -4.85
CA GLU A 44 0.75 -6.08 -4.77
C GLU A 44 1.54 -5.39 -3.65
N PHE A 45 1.75 -6.07 -2.53
CA PHE A 45 2.65 -5.60 -1.48
C PHE A 45 4.09 -5.45 -2.00
N THR A 46 4.64 -6.47 -2.68
CA THR A 46 5.98 -6.35 -3.29
C THR A 46 6.07 -5.18 -4.26
N ARG A 47 5.08 -5.03 -5.17
CA ARG A 47 5.01 -3.90 -6.11
C ARG A 47 5.00 -2.55 -5.41
N LEU A 48 4.18 -2.41 -4.37
CA LEU A 48 4.11 -1.22 -3.53
C LEU A 48 5.48 -0.92 -2.90
N THR A 49 6.10 -1.90 -2.25
CA THR A 49 7.37 -1.69 -1.52
C THR A 49 8.55 -1.40 -2.46
N ASP A 50 8.60 -2.05 -3.63
CA ASP A 50 9.62 -1.79 -4.64
C ASP A 50 9.50 -0.36 -5.18
N ALA A 51 8.27 0.09 -5.45
CA ALA A 51 7.98 1.45 -5.88
C ALA A 51 8.35 2.48 -4.79
N VAL A 52 7.97 2.24 -3.53
CA VAL A 52 8.35 3.10 -2.39
C VAL A 52 9.87 3.24 -2.30
N VAL A 53 10.61 2.14 -2.37
CA VAL A 53 12.09 2.17 -2.31
C VAL A 53 12.67 2.94 -3.49
N ALA A 54 12.19 2.70 -4.71
CA ALA A 54 12.69 3.38 -5.91
C ALA A 54 12.42 4.89 -5.86
N LEU A 55 11.21 5.29 -5.50
CA LEU A 55 10.81 6.69 -5.37
C LEU A 55 11.57 7.40 -4.24
N THR A 56 11.77 6.75 -3.10
CA THR A 56 12.54 7.32 -1.99
C THR A 56 14.01 7.51 -2.36
N LYS A 57 14.63 6.56 -3.09
CA LYS A 57 16.00 6.71 -3.62
C LYS A 57 16.11 7.89 -4.58
N ARG A 58 15.12 8.05 -5.47
CA ARG A 58 15.02 9.20 -6.37
C ARG A 58 14.96 10.49 -5.55
N GLN A 59 14.15 10.55 -4.49
CA GLN A 59 14.08 11.75 -3.66
C GLN A 59 15.38 12.06 -2.92
N ALA A 60 16.07 11.05 -2.38
CA ALA A 60 17.37 11.27 -1.75
C ALA A 60 18.37 11.92 -2.73
N THR A 61 18.35 11.50 -4.00
CA THR A 61 19.19 12.10 -5.06
C THR A 61 18.79 13.55 -5.35
N LEU A 62 17.50 13.84 -5.47
CA LEU A 62 17.00 15.20 -5.74
C LEU A 62 17.30 16.18 -4.59
N ASN A 63 17.25 15.70 -3.35
CA ASN A 63 17.56 16.50 -2.15
C ASN A 63 19.05 16.49 -1.78
N ALA A 64 19.93 15.90 -2.60
CA ALA A 64 21.37 15.74 -2.33
C ALA A 64 21.67 15.14 -0.94
N CYS A 65 20.86 14.16 -0.51
CA CYS A 65 20.98 13.48 0.77
C CYS A 65 21.68 12.13 0.64
N GLU A 66 22.09 11.55 1.77
CA GLU A 66 22.58 10.17 1.81
C GLU A 66 21.52 9.19 1.26
N PRO A 67 21.95 8.08 0.64
CA PRO A 67 21.04 7.03 0.19
C PRO A 67 20.14 6.53 1.32
N PRO A 68 18.84 6.29 1.05
CA PRO A 68 17.91 5.92 2.10
C PRO A 68 18.27 4.54 2.66
N THR A 69 18.17 4.39 3.99
CA THR A 69 18.29 3.09 4.63
C THR A 69 16.99 2.31 4.45
N THR A 70 17.07 1.08 3.94
CA THR A 70 15.89 0.25 3.65
C THR A 70 15.93 -1.08 4.41
N ARG A 71 14.79 -1.50 4.97
CA ARG A 71 14.58 -2.83 5.55
C ARG A 71 13.33 -3.45 4.96
N LEU A 72 13.48 -4.65 4.41
CA LEU A 72 12.39 -5.39 3.79
C LEU A 72 12.20 -6.74 4.49
N SER A 73 10.95 -7.06 4.79
CA SER A 73 10.46 -8.39 5.13
C SER A 73 9.20 -8.67 4.30
N PRO A 74 8.71 -9.93 4.25
CA PRO A 74 7.54 -10.28 3.45
C PRO A 74 6.26 -9.50 3.80
N ASP A 75 6.19 -8.93 4.99
CA ASP A 75 5.02 -8.23 5.55
C ASP A 75 5.31 -6.79 5.99
N ARG A 76 6.54 -6.29 5.80
CA ARG A 76 6.94 -4.96 6.24
C ARG A 76 8.07 -4.38 5.38
N CYS A 77 7.92 -3.12 5.03
CA CYS A 77 8.97 -2.29 4.45
C CYS A 77 9.20 -1.09 5.36
N ILE A 78 10.46 -0.77 5.63
CA ILE A 78 10.86 0.47 6.29
C ILE A 78 11.88 1.16 5.40
N VAL A 79 11.64 2.43 5.06
CA VAL A 79 12.58 3.28 4.32
C VAL A 79 12.81 4.56 5.12
N GLN A 80 14.07 4.94 5.33
CA GLN A 80 14.44 6.14 6.05
C GLN A 80 15.10 7.16 5.12
N LEU A 81 14.62 8.39 5.17
CA LEU A 81 15.16 9.56 4.49
C LEU A 81 15.57 10.60 5.56
N GLY A 82 16.87 10.70 5.83
CA GLY A 82 17.40 11.56 6.88
C GLY A 82 16.80 11.24 8.27
N PRO A 83 16.16 12.20 8.97
CA PRO A 83 15.62 12.00 10.31
C PRO A 83 14.18 11.43 10.34
N VAL A 84 13.59 11.12 9.19
CA VAL A 84 12.23 10.56 9.08
C VAL A 84 12.24 9.21 8.38
N ALA A 85 11.31 8.35 8.75
CA ALA A 85 11.16 7.04 8.15
C ALA A 85 9.69 6.71 7.88
N LEU A 86 9.45 6.05 6.77
CA LEU A 86 8.19 5.45 6.38
C LEU A 86 8.23 3.96 6.67
N THR A 87 7.23 3.46 7.37
CA THR A 87 6.94 2.03 7.51
C THR A 87 5.64 1.72 6.77
N VAL A 88 5.67 0.72 5.89
CA VAL A 88 4.49 0.10 5.27
C VAL A 88 4.44 -1.35 5.74
N ALA A 89 3.37 -1.76 6.42
CA ALA A 89 3.27 -3.09 7.00
C ALA A 89 1.88 -3.70 6.87
N HIS A 90 1.79 -5.01 6.69
CA HIS A 90 0.53 -5.71 6.90
C HIS A 90 0.13 -5.69 8.38
N ILE A 91 -1.12 -5.35 8.65
CA ILE A 91 -1.72 -5.48 9.97
C ILE A 91 -2.05 -6.97 10.18
N ARG A 92 -1.57 -7.53 11.28
CA ARG A 92 -1.87 -8.90 11.69
C ARG A 92 -2.93 -8.87 12.79
N THR A 93 -3.92 -9.75 12.71
CA THR A 93 -4.86 -10.00 13.81
C THR A 93 -4.51 -11.36 14.40
N GLY A 94 -3.92 -11.37 15.59
CA GLY A 94 -3.29 -12.58 16.14
C GLY A 94 -2.07 -13.00 15.30
N ASN A 95 -1.99 -14.29 14.96
CA ASN A 95 -0.90 -14.81 14.13
C ASN A 95 -1.13 -14.66 12.61
N ASP A 96 -2.34 -14.27 12.20
CA ASP A 96 -2.76 -14.30 10.81
C ASP A 96 -2.85 -12.90 10.19
N ILE A 97 -2.56 -12.84 8.89
CA ILE A 97 -2.84 -11.67 8.06
C ILE A 97 -4.31 -11.79 7.62
N PRO A 98 -5.13 -10.74 7.76
CA PRO A 98 -6.51 -10.75 7.30
C PRO A 98 -6.61 -11.18 5.83
N PRO A 99 -7.64 -11.96 5.44
CA PRO A 99 -7.89 -12.28 4.03
C PRO A 99 -8.04 -10.99 3.21
N GLY A 100 -7.27 -10.86 2.13
CA GLY A 100 -7.16 -9.63 1.35
C GLY A 100 -6.10 -8.63 1.86
N GLY A 101 -5.66 -8.73 3.12
CA GLY A 101 -4.64 -7.87 3.72
C GLY A 101 -5.18 -6.49 4.11
N GLN A 102 -4.77 -6.00 5.28
CA GLN A 102 -4.87 -4.58 5.64
C GLN A 102 -3.45 -4.04 5.78
N LEU A 103 -3.21 -2.80 5.35
CA LEU A 103 -1.92 -2.16 5.52
C LEU A 103 -1.99 -1.04 6.55
N LEU A 104 -0.88 -0.84 7.24
CA LEU A 104 -0.58 0.36 7.98
C LEU A 104 0.57 1.07 7.28
N CYS A 105 0.35 2.33 6.92
CA CYS A 105 1.37 3.25 6.44
C CYS A 105 1.61 4.28 7.54
N ILE A 106 2.82 4.37 8.05
CA ILE A 106 3.17 5.28 9.14
C ILE A 106 4.50 5.96 8.85
N ILE A 107 4.54 7.28 9.01
CA ILE A 107 5.76 8.08 8.97
C ILE A 107 6.06 8.53 10.39
N TRP A 108 7.32 8.40 10.77
CA TRP A 108 7.80 8.74 12.10
C TRP A 108 9.15 9.44 12.05
N LYS A 109 9.40 10.31 13.04
CA LYS A 109 10.70 10.95 13.29
C LYS A 109 11.55 10.02 14.15
N GLY A 110 12.79 9.79 13.74
CA GLY A 110 13.76 8.96 14.43
C GLY A 110 14.70 8.23 13.46
N THR A 111 15.66 7.50 14.01
CA THR A 111 16.63 6.73 13.22
C THR A 111 16.40 5.23 13.36
N ILE A 112 16.47 4.52 12.23
CA ILE A 112 16.52 3.06 12.22
C ILE A 112 17.83 2.65 12.87
N ALA A 113 17.75 2.03 14.06
CA ALA A 113 18.92 1.53 14.77
C ALA A 113 19.76 0.65 13.85
N ALA A 114 21.06 0.96 13.71
CA ALA A 114 21.98 0.15 12.92
C ALA A 114 21.87 -1.33 13.33
N ARG A 115 21.91 -2.24 12.36
CA ARG A 115 21.95 -3.67 12.67
C ARG A 115 23.35 -3.93 13.22
N GLY A 116 23.52 -3.79 14.52
CA GLY A 116 24.80 -4.05 15.16
C GLY A 116 25.21 -5.49 14.89
N ASP A 117 26.46 -5.68 14.47
CA ASP A 117 27.15 -6.93 14.77
C ASP A 117 26.94 -7.20 16.26
N HIS A 118 26.54 -8.42 16.59
CA HIS A 118 26.19 -8.81 17.94
C HIS A 118 27.48 -8.83 18.80
N VAL A 119 27.98 -7.66 19.17
CA VAL A 119 29.12 -7.52 20.07
C VAL A 119 28.55 -7.47 21.49
N PRO A 120 28.83 -8.47 22.34
CA PRO A 120 28.32 -8.50 23.70
C PRO A 120 29.18 -7.59 24.55
N GLU A 121 29.03 -6.27 24.42
CA GLU A 121 29.66 -5.34 25.36
C GLU A 121 28.66 -4.35 25.93
N ARG A 122 28.52 -4.46 27.26
CA ARG A 122 27.56 -3.75 28.10
C ARG A 122 28.05 -2.32 28.34
N SER A 123 28.13 -1.51 27.29
CA SER A 123 28.23 -0.05 27.45
C SER A 123 26.84 0.53 27.70
N ALA A 124 26.76 1.56 28.55
CA ALA A 124 25.50 2.25 28.86
C ALA A 124 24.83 2.67 27.54
N ARG A 125 23.80 1.94 27.13
CA ARG A 125 23.09 2.20 25.88
C ARG A 125 22.50 3.60 26.01
N HIS A 126 23.01 4.53 25.21
CA HIS A 126 22.27 5.74 24.91
C HIS A 126 20.98 5.26 24.24
N VAL A 127 19.88 5.27 24.99
CA VAL A 127 18.56 4.88 24.48
C VAL A 127 18.13 6.04 23.59
N PRO A 128 18.00 5.83 22.26
CA PRO A 128 17.47 6.86 21.39
C PRO A 128 16.10 7.30 21.91
N PRO A 129 15.72 8.58 21.76
CA PRO A 129 14.36 9.00 22.05
C PRO A 129 13.36 8.11 21.29
N PRO A 130 12.19 7.81 21.88
CA PRO A 130 11.20 6.96 21.23
C PRO A 130 10.76 7.61 19.91
N PRO A 131 10.52 6.81 18.86
CA PRO A 131 10.06 7.34 17.58
C PRO A 131 8.71 8.03 17.73
N VAL A 132 8.55 9.17 17.07
CA VAL A 132 7.32 9.98 17.13
C VAL A 132 6.60 9.87 15.80
N SER A 133 5.36 9.35 15.81
CA SER A 133 4.51 9.33 14.61
C SER A 133 4.16 10.76 14.19
N VAL A 134 4.33 11.05 12.90
CA VAL A 134 3.97 12.34 12.29
C VAL A 134 2.84 12.20 11.27
N TRP A 135 2.63 10.99 10.76
CA TRP A 135 1.50 10.66 9.89
C TRP A 135 1.22 9.16 9.97
N GLU A 136 -0.05 8.78 9.97
CA GLU A 136 -0.48 7.39 10.05
C GLU A 136 -1.78 7.20 9.29
N GLU A 137 -1.86 6.15 8.48
CA GLU A 137 -3.06 5.81 7.73
C GLU A 137 -3.20 4.30 7.55
N SER A 138 -4.40 3.77 7.79
CA SER A 138 -4.73 2.37 7.57
C SER A 138 -5.41 2.19 6.22
N MET A 139 -4.99 1.18 5.47
CA MET A 139 -5.53 0.85 4.15
C MET A 139 -6.34 -0.45 4.22
N VAL A 140 -7.55 -0.39 3.69
CA VAL A 140 -8.43 -1.55 3.49
C VAL A 140 -8.41 -1.92 2.01
N VAL A 141 -8.48 -3.22 1.70
CA VAL A 141 -8.48 -3.69 0.32
C VAL A 141 -9.89 -3.84 -0.22
N SER A 142 -10.07 -3.45 -1.48
CA SER A 142 -11.19 -3.87 -2.31
C SER A 142 -10.70 -4.57 -3.58
N ALA A 143 -11.32 -5.70 -3.93
CA ALA A 143 -11.08 -6.40 -5.19
C ALA A 143 -12.19 -7.42 -5.46
N ALA A 144 -12.66 -7.47 -6.71
CA ALA A 144 -13.51 -8.57 -7.20
C ALA A 144 -12.72 -9.61 -8.02
N SER A 145 -11.48 -9.29 -8.38
CA SER A 145 -10.56 -10.07 -9.19
C SER A 145 -9.12 -9.60 -8.97
N GLU A 146 -8.13 -10.30 -9.53
CA GLU A 146 -6.73 -9.88 -9.45
C GLU A 146 -6.46 -8.51 -10.12
N THR A 147 -7.25 -8.15 -11.13
CA THR A 147 -7.05 -6.92 -11.92
C THR A 147 -7.74 -5.70 -11.34
N THR A 148 -8.56 -5.88 -10.30
CA THR A 148 -9.37 -4.82 -9.69
C THR A 148 -8.90 -4.48 -8.28
N TRP A 149 -7.64 -4.79 -7.97
CA TRP A 149 -7.05 -4.58 -6.64
C TRP A 149 -6.80 -3.11 -6.35
N HIS A 150 -7.40 -2.59 -5.26
CA HIS A 150 -7.21 -1.23 -4.81
C HIS A 150 -7.07 -1.15 -3.28
N TRP A 151 -6.27 -0.18 -2.83
CA TRP A 151 -6.03 0.17 -1.44
C TRP A 151 -6.81 1.43 -1.08
N HIS A 152 -7.64 1.35 -0.05
CA HIS A 152 -8.55 2.43 0.35
C HIS A 152 -8.15 2.98 1.73
N PRO A 153 -7.70 4.23 1.84
CA PRO A 153 -7.42 4.85 3.13
C PRO A 153 -8.69 5.01 3.97
N ASN A 154 -8.63 4.59 5.23
CA ASN A 154 -9.70 4.79 6.21
C ASN A 154 -11.06 4.13 5.85
N GLY A 155 -11.06 3.17 4.92
CA GLY A 155 -12.24 2.36 4.57
C GLY A 155 -12.64 2.44 3.09
N ILE A 156 -13.51 1.52 2.65
CA ILE A 156 -13.80 1.27 1.23
C ILE A 156 -14.50 2.44 0.50
N ASP A 157 -15.11 3.36 1.25
CA ASP A 157 -15.81 4.52 0.69
C ASP A 157 -14.84 5.60 0.20
N SER A 158 -13.56 5.52 0.57
CA SER A 158 -12.53 6.42 0.08
C SER A 158 -12.15 6.10 -1.36
N THR A 159 -11.50 7.06 -2.03
CA THR A 159 -10.82 6.80 -3.30
C THR A 159 -9.81 5.67 -3.11
N GLY A 160 -9.87 4.66 -3.97
CA GLY A 160 -8.95 3.54 -4.00
C GLY A 160 -7.71 3.86 -4.84
N TYR A 161 -6.56 3.37 -4.39
CA TYR A 161 -5.28 3.52 -5.07
C TYR A 161 -4.77 2.17 -5.55
N THR A 162 -4.19 2.14 -6.74
CA THR A 162 -3.30 1.04 -7.14
C THR A 162 -2.02 1.06 -6.30
N SER A 163 -1.26 -0.04 -6.29
CA SER A 163 -0.01 -0.12 -5.54
C SER A 163 1.03 0.96 -5.92
N PRO A 164 1.23 1.32 -7.21
CA PRO A 164 2.08 2.44 -7.58
C PRO A 164 1.57 3.81 -7.10
N GLU A 165 0.27 4.09 -7.26
CA GLU A 165 -0.30 5.38 -6.82
C GLU A 165 -0.21 5.53 -5.30
N LEU A 166 -0.42 4.45 -4.55
CA LEU A 166 -0.23 4.46 -3.10
C LEU A 166 1.24 4.71 -2.74
N ALA A 167 2.19 4.15 -3.49
CA ALA A 167 3.62 4.40 -3.28
C ALA A 167 3.97 5.87 -3.45
N GLU A 168 3.46 6.51 -4.50
CA GLU A 168 3.63 7.93 -4.77
C GLU A 168 3.10 8.77 -3.61
N ARG A 169 1.84 8.55 -3.20
CA ARG A 169 1.24 9.23 -2.04
C ARG A 169 2.07 9.05 -0.77
N CYS A 170 2.55 7.83 -0.48
CA CYS A 170 3.37 7.57 0.71
C CYS A 170 4.69 8.36 0.68
N VAL A 171 5.34 8.42 -0.49
CA VAL A 171 6.62 9.13 -0.63
C VAL A 171 6.43 10.65 -0.65
N GLU A 172 5.32 11.16 -1.18
CA GLU A 172 4.95 12.58 -1.05
C GLU A 172 4.79 12.98 0.42
N GLN A 173 4.09 12.17 1.22
CA GLN A 173 3.95 12.41 2.67
C GLN A 173 5.31 12.32 3.38
N LEU A 174 6.16 11.36 3.01
CA LEU A 174 7.52 11.23 3.56
C LEU A 174 8.38 12.46 3.24
N GLN A 175 8.31 12.95 2.01
CA GLN A 175 9.02 14.15 1.57
C GLN A 175 8.53 15.39 2.34
N ALA A 176 7.22 15.56 2.51
CA ALA A 176 6.66 16.66 3.29
C ALA A 176 7.14 16.61 4.76
N ALA A 177 7.16 15.42 5.37
CA ALA A 177 7.68 15.23 6.73
C ALA A 177 9.19 15.52 6.81
N PHE A 178 9.96 15.14 5.79
CA PHE A 178 11.38 15.41 5.70
C PHE A 178 11.68 16.92 5.63
N GLU A 179 10.95 17.66 4.79
CA GLU A 179 11.09 19.11 4.68
C GLU A 179 10.76 19.84 5.98
N VAL A 180 9.71 19.40 6.69
CA VAL A 180 9.39 19.94 8.03
C VAL A 180 10.54 19.65 9.00
N ALA A 181 11.08 18.43 9.01
CA ALA A 181 12.19 18.07 9.88
C ALA A 181 13.47 18.87 9.59
N GLN A 182 13.75 19.18 8.32
CA GLN A 182 14.87 20.06 7.96
C GLN A 182 14.70 21.50 8.48
N ARG A 183 13.47 22.01 8.53
CA ARG A 183 13.18 23.34 9.06
C ARG A 183 13.32 23.40 10.58
N ASP A 184 12.92 22.33 11.27
CA ASP A 184 13.02 22.23 12.73
C ASP A 184 14.50 22.15 13.20
N ASP A 185 15.42 21.69 12.33
CA ASP A 185 16.85 21.52 12.64
C ASP A 185 17.69 22.79 12.35
N LEU A 186 17.07 23.84 11.79
CA LEU A 186 17.74 25.13 11.60
C LEU A 186 17.96 25.82 12.97
N PRO A 187 19.20 26.18 13.33
CA PRO A 187 19.46 26.85 14.59
C PRO A 187 18.75 28.20 14.60
N THR A 188 17.78 28.36 15.51
CA THR A 188 17.19 29.67 15.83
C THR A 188 18.32 30.58 16.28
N ALA A 189 18.74 31.52 15.43
CA ALA A 189 19.77 32.49 15.81
C ALA A 189 19.30 33.22 17.08
N PRO A 190 20.14 33.35 18.13
CA PRO A 190 19.76 34.10 19.30
C PRO A 190 19.52 35.56 18.90
N LEU A 191 18.32 36.05 19.17
CA LEU A 191 18.00 37.48 19.06
C LEU A 191 18.98 38.23 19.98
N SER A 192 19.79 39.09 19.36
CA SER A 192 20.78 39.95 20.04
C SER A 192 20.09 41.14 20.68
#